data_AF-A0A336LLI2-F1
#
_entry.id   AF-A0A336LLI2-F1
#
_cell.length_a   1.000
_cell.length_b   1.000
_cell.length_c   1.000
_cell.angle_alpha   90.00
_cell.angle_beta   90.00
_cell.angle_gamma   90.00
#
_symmetry.space_group_name_H-M   'P 1'
#
loop_
_entity.id
_entity.type
_entity.pdbx_description
1 polymer ?
#
loop_
_entity_poly.entity_id
_entity_poly.type
_entity_poly.pdbx_seq_one_letter_code
_entity_poly.pdbx_strand_id
1 'polypeptide(L)'
;MHSNDFDELISRVTVFKSNGLRNSKGKNTEYYQMPPMARFDEYERCILGYENTSAYCIVKTAIKPNPELQLWNYIKNFSDDTMHHFRHDILTTGICINWCRKKLAKLDEITYNELYEPYFDAHIKYPINPDDFEGTREYREMYGDDVNRCINLYLKDEYNLTGYSEINFCNTNKEVEENDILDYIFIAITLFIFITVLIATIYDYRLRNRTNLSNSLKSSRKREFLLAFSVISNWERLTSIPKSGIVYEFRHIQGCMPHAWYMAADTQLFTIGMFILMLVWKCPRYTKHLIMGSTAIFCLIPGIITYIKGYDGVFTVPPEDRVNMNRMPSFKDTYVTFYTSAGNYFIGILAGYLYHVINRSTYQPSQRTRTFLRYTFIHFEKPALWIAIYAIISKNMWGYIGTFFMFTFYCKAVPPVSRFLNARIFQTLGRITYCVYLAHFSLLRIASAEGRGPAVVKSLTMFGYSTLGLIYSSFIGLTLCLCLEFPITALLKMLLPERKGSDEISDEMKEMGVEAPLKNKFDYYNNVNKADKQSSAENGFHGNIDDNNNNA
;
A
#
# COMPACT_ATOMS: atom_id res chain seq x y z
N MET A 1 47.66 -30.63 -22.96
CA MET A 1 46.19 -30.79 -22.99
C MET A 1 45.71 -30.60 -21.56
N HIS A 2 45.16 -29.50 -21.07
CA HIS A 2 44.26 -28.51 -21.65
C HIS A 2 44.60 -27.10 -21.09
N SER A 3 45.09 -26.19 -21.93
CA SER A 3 44.97 -24.74 -21.70
C SER A 3 44.32 -24.03 -22.89
N ASN A 4 44.26 -24.68 -24.07
CA ASN A 4 43.73 -24.08 -25.29
C ASN A 4 42.20 -24.11 -25.40
N ASP A 5 41.50 -24.97 -24.65
CA ASP A 5 40.01 -25.01 -24.66
C ASP A 5 39.37 -23.88 -23.85
N PHE A 6 40.09 -23.31 -22.88
CA PHE A 6 39.56 -22.22 -22.04
C PHE A 6 39.57 -20.89 -22.79
N ASP A 7 40.60 -20.64 -23.61
CA ASP A 7 40.69 -19.44 -24.45
C ASP A 7 39.70 -19.48 -25.62
N GLU A 8 39.36 -20.66 -26.16
CA GLU A 8 38.33 -20.78 -27.20
C GLU A 8 36.92 -20.50 -26.63
N LEU A 9 36.66 -20.86 -25.36
CA LEU A 9 35.40 -20.55 -24.66
C LEU A 9 35.27 -19.05 -24.38
N ILE A 10 36.36 -18.38 -23.96
CA ILE A 10 36.37 -16.93 -23.72
C ILE A 10 36.19 -16.14 -25.01
N SER A 11 36.77 -16.59 -26.14
CA SER A 11 36.57 -15.93 -27.45
C SER A 11 35.12 -16.06 -27.94
N ARG A 12 34.46 -17.20 -27.72
CA ARG A 12 33.04 -17.40 -28.08
C ARG A 12 32.09 -16.59 -27.19
N VAL A 13 32.41 -16.39 -25.91
CA VAL A 13 31.63 -15.54 -24.99
C VAL A 13 31.81 -14.04 -25.28
N THR A 14 32.99 -13.61 -25.75
CA THR A 14 33.22 -12.21 -26.14
C THR A 14 32.60 -11.85 -27.50
N VAL A 15 32.49 -12.79 -28.43
CA VAL A 15 31.83 -12.55 -29.74
C VAL A 15 30.30 -12.42 -29.60
N PHE A 16 29.66 -13.11 -28.65
CA PHE A 16 28.21 -12.94 -28.39
C PHE A 16 27.85 -11.56 -27.80
N LYS A 17 28.81 -10.86 -27.19
CA LYS A 17 28.60 -9.49 -26.68
C LYS A 17 28.72 -8.42 -27.77
N SER A 18 29.36 -8.73 -28.90
CA SER A 18 29.58 -7.80 -30.02
C SER A 18 28.38 -7.70 -30.96
N ASN A 19 27.76 -8.83 -31.31
CA ASN A 19 26.69 -8.86 -32.31
C ASN A 19 25.31 -8.42 -31.78
N GLY A 20 25.08 -8.48 -30.47
CA GLY A 20 23.89 -7.90 -29.83
C GLY A 20 23.97 -6.39 -29.60
N LEU A 21 25.17 -5.80 -29.61
CA LEU A 21 25.39 -4.36 -29.41
C LEU A 21 25.47 -3.56 -30.72
N ARG A 22 25.60 -4.22 -31.88
CA ARG A 22 25.60 -3.51 -33.18
C ARG A 22 24.20 -3.10 -33.64
N ASN A 23 23.14 -3.81 -33.24
CA ASN A 23 21.76 -3.46 -33.61
C ASN A 23 21.03 -2.53 -32.63
N SER A 24 21.58 -2.23 -31.43
CA SER A 24 21.01 -1.22 -30.53
C SER A 24 21.69 0.16 -30.63
N LYS A 25 22.84 0.25 -31.30
CA LYS A 25 23.57 1.50 -31.50
C LYS A 25 22.83 2.52 -32.39
N GLY A 26 21.84 2.10 -33.18
CA GLY A 26 21.02 3.02 -33.98
C GLY A 26 19.81 3.63 -33.25
N LYS A 27 19.15 2.85 -32.37
CA LYS A 27 17.95 3.32 -31.65
C LYS A 27 18.24 4.13 -30.39
N ASN A 28 19.37 3.88 -29.72
CA ASN A 28 19.71 4.60 -28.48
C ASN A 28 20.40 5.94 -28.74
N THR A 29 20.96 6.21 -29.92
CA THR A 29 21.63 7.50 -30.21
C THR A 29 20.64 8.64 -30.40
N GLU A 30 19.48 8.38 -31.02
CA GLU A 30 18.44 9.38 -31.25
C GLU A 30 17.79 9.84 -29.93
N TYR A 31 17.64 8.95 -28.96
CA TYR A 31 17.08 9.28 -27.64
C TYR A 31 17.89 10.36 -26.91
N TYR A 32 19.22 10.29 -26.96
CA TYR A 32 20.11 11.28 -26.31
C TYR A 32 20.18 12.63 -27.05
N GLN A 33 19.55 12.75 -28.23
CA GLN A 33 19.40 14.03 -28.92
C GLN A 33 18.22 14.84 -28.38
N MET A 34 17.27 14.20 -27.69
CA MET A 34 16.13 14.90 -27.09
C MET A 34 16.56 15.64 -25.81
N PRO A 35 15.92 16.80 -25.50
CA PRO A 35 16.13 17.46 -24.22
C PRO A 35 15.84 16.52 -23.03
N PRO A 36 16.59 16.65 -21.92
CA PRO A 36 16.28 15.90 -20.72
C PRO A 36 14.92 16.33 -20.17
N MET A 37 14.07 15.35 -19.83
CA MET A 37 12.72 15.60 -19.30
C MET A 37 12.72 16.37 -17.97
N ALA A 38 13.79 16.23 -17.19
CA ALA A 38 13.92 16.86 -15.89
C ALA A 38 15.30 17.48 -15.76
N ARG A 39 15.34 18.79 -15.54
CA ARG A 39 16.57 19.56 -15.33
C ARG A 39 16.38 20.47 -14.13
N PHE A 40 17.25 20.37 -13.13
CA PHE A 40 17.12 21.14 -11.90
C PHE A 40 18.41 21.91 -11.65
N ASP A 41 18.29 23.23 -11.48
CA ASP A 41 19.33 24.05 -10.87
C ASP A 41 19.56 23.57 -9.41
N GLU A 42 20.75 23.81 -8.86
CA GLU A 42 21.08 23.47 -7.48
C GLU A 42 20.20 24.26 -6.48
N TYR A 43 19.19 23.59 -5.92
CA TYR A 43 18.20 24.20 -5.02
C TYR A 43 18.84 24.92 -3.84
N GLU A 44 19.63 24.21 -3.03
CA GLU A 44 20.24 24.77 -1.81
C GLU A 44 21.12 25.97 -2.12
N ARG A 45 21.86 25.93 -3.23
CA ARG A 45 22.72 27.04 -3.65
C ARG A 45 21.92 28.26 -4.11
N CYS A 46 20.76 28.05 -4.74
CA CYS A 46 19.87 29.16 -5.09
C CYS A 46 19.27 29.82 -3.85
N ILE A 47 18.80 29.01 -2.90
CA ILE A 47 18.14 29.48 -1.68
C ILE A 47 19.14 30.14 -0.72
N LEU A 48 20.24 29.44 -0.39
CA LEU A 48 21.23 29.90 0.60
C LEU A 48 22.28 30.86 0.03
N GLY A 49 22.39 30.98 -1.29
CA GLY A 49 23.44 31.76 -1.95
C GLY A 49 23.20 33.27 -2.02
N TYR A 50 22.08 33.77 -1.51
CA TYR A 50 21.69 35.17 -1.59
C TYR A 50 21.21 35.71 -0.25
N GLU A 51 21.69 36.89 0.15
CA GLU A 51 21.20 37.62 1.34
C GLU A 51 19.85 38.30 1.08
N ASN A 52 19.59 38.67 -0.18
CA ASN A 52 18.31 39.22 -0.63
C ASN A 52 17.33 38.10 -1.01
N THR A 53 16.08 38.47 -1.30
CA THR A 53 15.03 37.50 -1.68
C THR A 53 15.45 36.71 -2.93
N SER A 54 15.56 35.39 -2.79
CA SER A 54 15.79 34.45 -3.89
C SER A 54 14.61 33.51 -3.99
N ALA A 55 14.25 33.15 -5.22
CA ALA A 55 13.17 32.25 -5.52
C ALA A 55 13.68 31.10 -6.39
N TYR A 56 13.29 29.88 -6.01
CA TYR A 56 13.49 28.67 -6.80
C TYR A 56 12.14 28.14 -7.25
N CYS A 57 11.93 28.06 -8.55
CA CYS A 57 10.64 27.69 -9.13
C CYS A 57 10.72 26.35 -9.85
N ILE A 58 9.71 25.50 -9.63
CA ILE A 58 9.46 24.33 -10.46
C ILE A 58 8.50 24.74 -11.58
N VAL A 59 8.91 24.42 -12.81
CA VAL A 59 8.30 24.92 -14.03
C VAL A 59 8.02 23.75 -14.96
N LYS A 60 6.85 23.77 -15.60
CA LYS A 60 6.55 22.88 -16.72
C LYS A 60 6.67 23.66 -18.03
N THR A 61 7.35 23.07 -19.00
CA THR A 61 7.52 23.66 -20.32
C THR A 61 6.96 22.71 -21.38
N ALA A 62 6.02 23.20 -22.18
CA ALA A 62 5.56 22.49 -23.36
C ALA A 62 6.36 22.96 -24.58
N ILE A 63 6.99 22.02 -25.29
CA ILE A 63 7.76 22.32 -26.51
C ILE A 63 6.79 22.66 -27.64
N LYS A 64 7.08 23.75 -28.36
CA LYS A 64 6.30 24.22 -29.50
C LYS A 64 6.46 23.25 -30.67
N PRO A 65 5.36 22.77 -31.27
CA PRO A 65 5.44 21.89 -32.43
C PRO A 65 6.16 22.54 -33.62
N ASN A 66 7.17 21.85 -34.15
CA ASN A 66 7.91 22.30 -35.34
C ASN A 66 8.14 21.12 -36.33
N PRO A 67 7.26 20.91 -37.32
CA PRO A 67 7.35 19.76 -38.22
C PRO A 67 8.60 19.79 -39.13
N GLU A 68 9.21 20.97 -39.33
CA GLU A 68 10.41 21.14 -40.16
C GLU A 68 11.66 20.59 -39.46
N LEU A 69 11.67 20.54 -38.13
CA LEU A 69 12.79 20.05 -37.35
C LEU A 69 12.68 18.53 -37.16
N GLN A 70 13.68 17.78 -37.64
CA GLN A 70 13.73 16.32 -37.47
C GLN A 70 13.65 15.91 -35.98
N LEU A 71 14.32 16.66 -35.10
CA LEU A 71 14.28 16.43 -33.65
C LEU A 71 12.86 16.48 -33.08
N TRP A 72 12.02 17.41 -33.53
CA TRP A 72 10.62 17.47 -33.08
C TRP A 72 9.84 16.24 -33.50
N ASN A 73 10.03 15.75 -34.73
CA ASN A 73 9.34 14.54 -35.19
C ASN A 73 9.74 13.31 -34.37
N TYR A 74 11.00 13.23 -33.93
CA TYR A 74 11.44 12.21 -32.99
C TYR A 74 10.78 12.36 -31.61
N ILE A 75 10.78 13.57 -31.05
CA ILE A 75 10.12 13.87 -29.77
C ILE A 75 8.63 13.47 -29.82
N LYS A 76 7.94 13.87 -30.89
CA LYS A 76 6.52 13.55 -31.10
C LYS A 76 6.29 12.05 -31.17
N ASN A 77 6.97 11.35 -32.07
CA ASN A 77 6.78 9.91 -32.26
C ASN A 77 7.12 9.11 -30.98
N PHE A 78 8.10 9.57 -30.19
CA PHE A 78 8.45 8.94 -28.93
C PHE A 78 7.41 9.21 -27.84
N SER A 79 6.90 10.45 -27.77
CA SER A 79 5.93 10.93 -26.79
C SER A 79 4.49 10.46 -27.04
N ASP A 80 4.16 10.10 -28.28
CA ASP A 80 2.84 9.58 -28.67
C ASP A 80 2.53 8.24 -27.97
N ASP A 81 3.54 7.43 -27.62
CA ASP A 81 3.37 6.22 -26.81
C ASP A 81 3.41 6.52 -25.30
N THR A 82 2.33 7.13 -24.80
CA THR A 82 2.21 7.52 -23.38
C THR A 82 2.18 6.33 -22.41
N MET A 83 2.00 5.10 -22.89
CA MET A 83 1.89 3.90 -22.03
C MET A 83 3.25 3.32 -21.69
N HIS A 84 4.21 3.40 -22.61
CA HIS A 84 5.54 2.82 -22.43
C HIS A 84 6.62 3.89 -22.20
N HIS A 85 6.41 5.10 -22.74
CA HIS A 85 7.38 6.18 -22.67
C HIS A 85 6.84 7.36 -21.86
N PHE A 86 7.76 8.07 -21.21
CA PHE A 86 7.46 9.41 -20.72
C PHE A 86 7.42 10.36 -21.93
N ARG A 87 6.59 11.40 -21.88
CA ARG A 87 6.58 12.39 -22.95
C ARG A 87 7.80 13.30 -22.81
N HIS A 88 8.48 13.49 -23.93
CA HIS A 88 9.62 14.40 -24.06
C HIS A 88 9.22 15.76 -24.63
N ASP A 89 7.94 15.95 -25.00
CA ASP A 89 7.39 17.25 -25.40
C ASP A 89 6.99 18.13 -24.21
N ILE A 90 6.92 17.56 -23.00
CA ILE A 90 6.72 18.28 -21.74
C ILE A 90 7.97 18.10 -20.86
N LEU A 91 8.63 19.22 -20.57
CA LEU A 91 9.82 19.27 -19.73
C LEU A 91 9.48 19.81 -18.35
N THR A 92 10.13 19.28 -17.33
CA THR A 92 10.10 19.82 -15.97
C THR A 92 11.43 20.46 -15.64
N THR A 93 11.42 21.72 -15.25
CA THR A 93 12.63 22.47 -14.94
C THR A 93 12.55 23.10 -13.57
N GLY A 94 13.55 22.87 -12.72
CA GLY A 94 13.76 23.67 -11.52
C GLY A 94 14.74 24.78 -11.83
N ILE A 95 14.30 26.03 -11.69
CA ILE A 95 15.08 27.20 -12.09
C ILE A 95 15.26 28.16 -10.92
N CYS A 96 16.49 28.64 -10.75
CA CYS A 96 16.76 29.75 -9.85
C CYS A 96 16.47 31.09 -10.53
N ILE A 97 15.49 31.84 -10.04
CA ILE A 97 15.05 33.10 -10.66
C ILE A 97 16.18 34.12 -10.73
N ASN A 98 17.00 34.22 -9.68
CA ASN A 98 18.10 35.18 -9.62
C ASN A 98 19.18 34.86 -10.68
N TRP A 99 19.47 33.58 -10.90
CA TRP A 99 20.40 33.15 -11.95
C TRP A 99 19.82 33.39 -13.33
N CYS A 100 18.52 33.13 -13.49
CA CYS A 100 17.82 33.38 -14.72
C CYS A 100 17.91 34.86 -15.13
N ARG A 101 17.49 35.77 -14.27
CA ARG A 101 17.55 37.22 -14.52
C ARG A 101 18.96 37.70 -14.84
N LYS A 102 19.97 37.18 -14.14
CA LYS A 102 21.38 37.50 -14.41
C LYS A 102 21.84 37.06 -15.81
N LYS A 103 21.29 35.98 -16.35
CA LYS A 103 21.56 35.54 -17.74
C LYS A 103 20.82 36.43 -18.74
N LEU A 104 19.54 36.69 -18.50
CA LEU A 104 18.71 37.51 -19.40
C LEU A 104 19.21 38.96 -19.50
N ALA A 105 19.71 39.53 -18.40
CA ALA A 105 20.26 40.90 -18.38
C ALA A 105 21.50 41.11 -19.26
N LYS A 106 22.13 40.04 -19.76
CA LYS A 106 23.29 40.11 -20.66
C LYS A 106 22.92 40.07 -22.15
N LEU A 107 21.66 39.82 -22.47
CA LEU A 107 21.19 39.67 -23.85
C LEU A 107 20.88 41.03 -24.48
N ASP A 108 20.98 41.09 -25.80
CA ASP A 108 20.46 42.19 -26.59
C ASP A 108 18.93 42.19 -26.64
N GLU A 109 18.34 43.36 -26.89
CA GLU A 109 16.88 43.57 -26.84
C GLU A 109 16.12 42.74 -27.90
N ILE A 110 16.75 42.47 -29.05
CA ILE A 110 16.14 41.66 -30.12
C ILE A 110 16.04 40.21 -29.67
N THR A 111 17.17 39.61 -29.27
CA THR A 111 17.20 38.25 -28.74
C THR A 111 16.29 38.11 -27.53
N TYR A 112 16.28 39.08 -26.62
CA TYR A 112 15.43 39.06 -25.42
C TYR A 112 13.93 38.94 -25.77
N ASN A 113 13.47 39.68 -26.78
CA ASN A 113 12.08 39.67 -27.22
C ASN A 113 11.72 38.41 -28.02
N GLU A 114 12.64 37.89 -28.84
CA GLU A 114 12.43 36.66 -29.61
C GLU A 114 12.29 35.40 -28.75
N LEU A 115 12.82 35.39 -27.53
CA LEU A 115 12.81 34.21 -26.65
C LEU A 115 11.45 33.98 -25.98
N TYR A 116 10.54 34.95 -26.02
CA TYR A 116 9.22 34.77 -25.44
C TYR A 116 8.31 33.97 -26.35
N GLU A 117 7.74 32.90 -25.82
CA GLU A 117 6.70 32.13 -26.52
C GLU A 117 5.36 32.31 -25.80
N PRO A 118 4.29 32.70 -26.51
CA PRO A 118 2.95 32.83 -25.94
C PRO A 118 2.34 31.45 -25.63
N TYR A 119 1.31 31.46 -24.79
CA TYR A 119 0.56 30.25 -24.45
C TYR A 119 -0.02 29.56 -25.68
N PHE A 120 0.09 28.24 -25.71
CA PHE A 120 -0.62 27.35 -26.63
C PHE A 120 -1.06 26.09 -25.89
N ASP A 121 -2.15 25.48 -26.36
CA ASP A 121 -2.68 24.26 -25.74
C ASP A 121 -1.87 23.02 -26.13
N ALA A 122 -0.99 22.58 -25.21
CA ALA A 122 -0.19 21.38 -25.34
C ALA A 122 -0.88 20.10 -24.84
N HIS A 123 -2.20 20.16 -24.56
CA HIS A 123 -3.00 19.04 -24.07
C HIS A 123 -2.37 18.39 -22.82
N ILE A 124 -2.01 19.21 -21.84
CA ILE A 124 -1.47 18.75 -20.57
C ILE A 124 -2.61 18.08 -19.78
N LYS A 125 -2.50 16.78 -19.53
CA LYS A 125 -3.57 15.95 -18.94
C LYS A 125 -3.97 16.38 -17.52
N TYR A 126 -3.01 16.84 -16.73
CA TYR A 126 -3.20 17.33 -15.36
C TYR A 126 -2.51 18.70 -15.19
N PRO A 127 -3.15 19.80 -15.61
CA PRO A 127 -2.64 21.12 -15.31
C PRO A 127 -2.73 21.34 -13.79
N ILE A 128 -1.71 21.99 -13.22
CA ILE A 128 -1.72 22.37 -11.81
C ILE A 128 -2.54 23.65 -11.69
N ASN A 129 -3.62 23.60 -10.89
CA ASN A 129 -4.38 24.80 -10.60
C ASN A 129 -3.46 25.76 -9.80
N PRO A 130 -3.31 27.03 -10.19
CA PRO A 130 -2.56 28.01 -9.38
C PRO A 130 -3.04 28.10 -7.93
N ASP A 131 -4.28 27.71 -7.62
CA ASP A 131 -4.80 27.70 -6.24
C ASP A 131 -4.37 26.45 -5.42
N ASP A 132 -3.74 25.45 -6.05
CA ASP A 132 -3.28 24.24 -5.34
C ASP A 132 -2.09 24.51 -4.41
N PHE A 133 -1.31 25.55 -4.69
CA PHE A 133 -0.10 25.93 -3.96
C PHE A 133 -0.12 27.43 -3.64
N GLU A 134 0.12 27.78 -2.38
CA GLU A 134 0.09 29.15 -1.89
C GLU A 134 1.09 30.05 -2.65
N GLY A 135 0.68 31.27 -2.99
CA GLY A 135 1.51 32.26 -3.69
C GLY A 135 1.75 32.01 -5.20
N THR A 136 1.29 30.89 -5.77
CA THR A 136 1.62 30.52 -7.17
C THR A 136 1.15 31.55 -8.20
N ARG A 137 -0.03 32.16 -8.01
CA ARG A 137 -0.54 33.19 -8.93
C ARG A 137 0.37 34.42 -8.95
N GLU A 138 0.81 34.87 -7.78
CA GLU A 138 1.73 36.00 -7.63
C GLU A 138 3.08 35.67 -8.28
N TYR A 139 3.59 34.45 -8.06
CA TYR A 139 4.83 34.00 -8.69
C TYR A 139 4.72 33.92 -10.23
N ARG A 140 3.58 33.49 -10.77
CA ARG A 140 3.32 33.51 -12.22
C ARG A 140 3.33 34.92 -12.79
N GLU A 141 2.71 35.87 -12.09
CA GLU A 141 2.69 37.28 -12.50
C GLU A 141 4.07 37.94 -12.39
N MET A 142 4.86 37.62 -11.35
CA MET A 142 6.18 38.22 -11.11
C MET A 142 7.31 37.61 -11.95
N TYR A 143 7.28 36.29 -12.18
CA TYR A 143 8.42 35.54 -12.71
C TYR A 143 8.09 34.72 -13.96
N GLY A 144 6.82 34.58 -14.36
CA GLY A 144 6.43 33.71 -15.48
C GLY A 144 7.13 34.07 -16.79
N ASP A 145 7.23 35.37 -17.07
CA ASP A 145 7.88 35.92 -18.26
C ASP A 145 9.40 35.71 -18.28
N ASP A 146 10.05 35.85 -17.12
CA ASP A 146 11.48 35.60 -16.96
C ASP A 146 11.79 34.13 -17.21
N VAL A 147 10.99 33.25 -16.61
CA VAL A 147 11.14 31.80 -16.71
C VAL A 147 10.94 31.31 -18.14
N ASN A 148 9.90 31.79 -18.83
CA ASN A 148 9.62 31.44 -20.22
C ASN A 148 10.81 31.78 -21.13
N ARG A 149 11.35 33.00 -21.03
CA ARG A 149 12.53 33.42 -21.80
C ARG A 149 13.78 32.65 -21.44
N CYS A 150 14.01 32.37 -20.16
CA CYS A 150 15.18 31.63 -19.71
C CYS A 150 15.25 30.21 -20.23
N ILE A 151 14.12 29.50 -20.18
CA ILE A 151 14.07 28.12 -20.63
C ILE A 151 14.17 28.09 -22.15
N ASN A 152 13.55 29.04 -22.85
CA ASN A 152 13.74 29.17 -24.29
C ASN A 152 15.17 29.55 -24.70
N LEU A 153 15.88 30.34 -23.89
CA LEU A 153 17.31 30.62 -24.15
C LEU A 153 18.10 29.30 -24.21
N TYR A 154 17.84 28.41 -23.25
CA TYR A 154 18.45 27.10 -23.20
C TYR A 154 18.02 26.18 -24.36
N LEU A 155 16.71 26.08 -24.61
CA LEU A 155 16.15 25.21 -25.65
C LEU A 155 16.58 25.65 -27.06
N LYS A 156 16.65 26.95 -27.31
CA LYS A 156 17.07 27.51 -28.60
C LYS A 156 18.56 27.29 -28.85
N ASP A 157 19.39 27.48 -27.82
CA ASP A 157 20.85 27.33 -27.92
C ASP A 157 21.30 25.87 -28.11
N GLU A 158 20.77 24.93 -27.30
CA GLU A 158 21.22 23.53 -27.35
C GLU A 158 20.46 22.67 -28.37
N TYR A 159 19.18 22.97 -28.66
CA TYR A 159 18.31 22.09 -29.44
C TYR A 159 17.58 22.77 -30.59
N ASN A 160 17.72 24.10 -30.76
CA ASN A 160 16.95 24.90 -31.71
C ASN A 160 15.42 24.70 -31.56
N LEU A 161 14.97 24.53 -30.32
CA LEU A 161 13.56 24.38 -29.93
C LEU A 161 13.11 25.60 -29.13
N THR A 162 11.81 25.87 -29.15
CA THR A 162 11.17 26.84 -28.25
C THR A 162 9.92 26.22 -27.64
N GLY A 163 9.41 26.79 -26.55
CA GLY A 163 8.28 26.25 -25.82
C GLY A 163 7.66 27.25 -24.86
N TYR A 164 6.42 26.99 -24.46
CA TYR A 164 5.74 27.77 -23.45
C TYR A 164 6.01 27.19 -22.07
N SER A 165 6.52 28.03 -21.15
CA SER A 165 6.79 27.64 -19.76
C SER A 165 5.79 28.24 -18.78
N GLU A 166 5.32 27.42 -17.85
CA GLU A 166 4.39 27.79 -16.78
C GLU A 166 4.91 27.32 -15.41
N ILE A 167 4.84 28.21 -14.42
CA ILE A 167 5.29 27.92 -13.05
C ILE A 167 4.26 27.03 -12.33
N ASN A 168 4.73 25.91 -11.78
CA ASN A 168 3.92 25.04 -10.93
C ASN A 168 3.86 25.57 -9.50
N PHE A 169 5.03 25.82 -8.90
CA PHE A 169 5.19 26.39 -7.56
C PHE A 169 6.61 26.97 -7.43
N CYS A 170 6.81 27.87 -6.48
CA CYS A 170 8.12 28.40 -6.12
C CYS A 170 8.31 28.35 -4.61
N ASN A 171 9.56 28.16 -4.19
CA ASN A 171 9.99 28.33 -2.81
C ASN A 171 10.96 29.50 -2.73
N THR A 172 10.94 30.23 -1.61
CA THR A 172 11.85 31.36 -1.40
C THR A 172 12.78 31.16 -0.20
N ASN A 173 13.89 31.89 -0.17
CA ASN A 173 14.80 31.87 0.99
C ASN A 173 14.28 32.61 2.22
N LYS A 174 13.15 33.33 2.08
CA LYS A 174 12.43 33.95 3.19
C LYS A 174 11.34 33.05 3.76
N GLU A 175 10.93 32.02 3.03
CA GLU A 175 10.19 30.88 3.59
C GLU A 175 11.17 30.03 4.41
N VAL A 176 11.66 30.61 5.50
CA VAL A 176 12.09 29.79 6.62
C VAL A 176 10.79 29.14 7.11
N GLU A 177 10.79 27.81 7.27
CA GLU A 177 9.81 27.13 8.12
C GLU A 177 10.00 27.67 9.54
N GLU A 178 9.58 28.91 9.77
CA GLU A 178 9.33 29.40 11.10
C GLU A 178 8.20 28.52 11.59
N ASN A 179 8.52 27.65 12.57
CA ASN A 179 7.53 26.88 13.30
C ASN A 179 6.35 27.81 13.54
N ASP A 180 5.24 27.53 12.86
CA ASP A 180 4.16 28.46 12.88
C ASP A 180 3.51 28.40 14.27
N ILE A 181 2.57 29.30 14.52
CA ILE A 181 1.85 29.27 15.78
C ILE A 181 1.16 27.91 15.95
N LEU A 182 0.76 27.24 14.87
CA LEU A 182 0.14 25.91 14.91
C LEU A 182 1.14 24.81 15.30
N ASP A 183 2.40 24.89 14.90
CA ASP A 183 3.47 23.95 15.25
C ASP A 183 3.84 24.07 16.73
N TYR A 184 4.01 25.29 17.23
CA TYR A 184 4.23 25.52 18.65
C TYR A 184 3.00 25.18 19.48
N ILE A 185 1.78 25.49 18.99
CA ILE A 185 0.54 25.03 19.60
C ILE A 185 0.49 23.51 19.59
N PHE A 186 0.88 22.84 18.50
CA PHE A 186 0.84 21.39 18.38
C PHE A 186 1.83 20.73 19.34
N ILE A 187 3.07 21.23 19.41
CA ILE A 187 4.09 20.75 20.34
C ILE A 187 3.66 21.03 21.79
N ALA A 188 3.16 22.23 22.09
CA ALA A 188 2.69 22.60 23.41
C ALA A 188 1.47 21.76 23.83
N ILE A 189 0.50 21.55 22.94
CA ILE A 189 -0.65 20.68 23.18
C ILE A 189 -0.18 19.23 23.36
N THR A 190 0.74 18.74 22.54
CA THR A 190 1.24 17.36 22.64
C THR A 190 1.99 17.12 23.95
N LEU A 191 2.87 18.04 24.34
CA LEU A 191 3.57 17.99 25.62
C LEU A 191 2.62 18.19 26.80
N PHE A 192 1.66 19.12 26.70
CA PHE A 192 0.65 19.35 27.73
C PHE A 192 -0.23 18.13 27.94
N ILE A 193 -0.69 17.48 26.86
CA ILE A 193 -1.44 16.24 26.93
C ILE A 193 -0.56 15.15 27.54
N PHE A 194 0.67 14.97 27.08
CA PHE A 194 1.57 13.94 27.60
C PHE A 194 1.83 14.11 29.10
N ILE A 195 2.14 15.33 29.55
CA ILE A 195 2.40 15.65 30.97
C ILE A 195 1.12 15.51 31.79
N THR A 196 -0.01 16.02 31.31
CA THR A 196 -1.30 15.90 32.01
C THR A 196 -1.71 14.44 32.17
N VAL A 197 -1.51 13.63 31.12
CA VAL A 197 -1.76 12.18 31.15
C VAL A 197 -0.82 11.51 32.14
N LEU A 198 0.47 11.83 32.12
CA LEU A 198 1.45 11.26 33.05
C LEU A 198 1.09 11.58 34.51
N ILE A 199 0.79 12.84 34.83
CA ILE A 199 0.44 13.29 36.18
C ILE A 199 -0.89 12.67 36.62
N ALA A 200 -1.92 12.70 35.77
CA ALA A 200 -3.22 12.12 36.06
C ALA A 200 -3.12 10.60 36.29
N THR A 201 -2.29 9.91 35.51
CA THR A 201 -2.07 8.46 35.64
C THR A 201 -1.32 8.12 36.91
N ILE A 202 -0.29 8.89 37.29
CA ILE A 202 0.43 8.70 38.57
C ILE A 202 -0.50 8.99 39.76
N TYR A 203 -1.33 10.04 39.66
CA TYR A 203 -2.32 10.38 40.69
C TYR A 203 -3.36 9.27 40.86
N ASP A 204 -3.91 8.77 39.76
CA ASP A 204 -4.88 7.68 39.73
C ASP A 204 -4.29 6.37 40.26
N TYR A 205 -3.07 6.03 39.85
CA TYR A 205 -2.34 4.87 40.36
C TYR A 205 -2.15 4.94 41.89
N ARG A 206 -1.70 6.09 42.40
CA ARG A 206 -1.50 6.29 43.84
C ARG A 206 -2.81 6.31 44.62
N LEU A 207 -3.86 6.88 44.03
CA LEU A 207 -5.19 6.93 44.64
C LEU A 207 -5.79 5.53 44.75
N ARG A 208 -5.71 4.73 43.69
CA ARG A 208 -6.16 3.32 43.66
C ARG A 208 -5.39 2.44 44.63
N ASN A 209 -4.07 2.65 44.73
CA ASN A 209 -3.22 1.94 45.68
C ASN A 209 -3.57 2.28 47.14
N ARG A 210 -4.03 3.51 47.42
CA ARG A 210 -4.53 3.89 48.75
C ARG A 210 -5.96 3.38 49.04
N THR A 211 -6.84 3.32 48.04
CA THR A 211 -8.23 2.83 48.24
C THR A 211 -8.33 1.31 48.42
N ASN A 212 -7.32 0.52 48.02
CA ASN A 212 -7.25 -0.91 48.37
C ASN A 212 -7.15 -1.17 49.89
N LEU A 213 -6.87 -0.15 50.71
CA LEU A 213 -6.82 -0.25 52.17
C LEU A 213 -8.03 0.39 52.89
N SER A 214 -8.91 1.11 52.20
CA SER A 214 -10.13 1.66 52.81
C SER A 214 -11.27 1.70 51.82
N ASN A 215 -12.30 0.89 52.07
CA ASN A 215 -13.51 0.90 51.26
C ASN A 215 -14.31 2.20 51.47
N SER A 216 -14.67 2.82 50.34
CA SER A 216 -15.65 3.90 50.15
C SER A 216 -15.20 5.34 50.45
N LEU A 217 -14.71 6.03 49.40
CA LEU A 217 -14.67 7.50 49.35
C LEU A 217 -15.52 8.01 48.17
N LYS A 218 -16.64 8.66 48.51
CA LYS A 218 -17.61 9.27 47.57
C LYS A 218 -16.94 10.16 46.51
N SER A 219 -17.44 10.06 45.28
CA SER A 219 -16.96 10.82 44.12
C SER A 219 -17.25 12.32 44.22
N SER A 220 -16.25 13.14 43.92
CA SER A 220 -16.33 14.60 43.86
C SER A 220 -15.99 15.06 42.45
N ARG A 221 -16.71 16.05 41.89
CA ARG A 221 -16.52 16.54 40.50
C ARG A 221 -15.08 16.93 40.17
N LYS A 222 -14.34 17.47 41.14
CA LYS A 222 -12.92 17.84 40.96
C LYS A 222 -12.03 16.61 40.70
N ARG A 223 -12.38 15.47 41.33
CA ARG A 223 -11.68 14.19 41.18
C ARG A 223 -11.95 13.56 39.82
N GLU A 224 -13.20 13.61 39.34
CA GLU A 224 -13.59 13.06 38.04
C GLU A 224 -12.94 13.81 36.86
N PHE A 225 -12.75 15.13 37.00
CA PHE A 225 -12.06 15.94 36.02
C PHE A 225 -10.58 15.59 35.92
N LEU A 226 -9.90 15.38 37.06
CA LEU A 226 -8.48 14.98 37.09
C LEU A 226 -8.26 13.55 36.57
N LEU A 227 -9.19 12.63 36.83
CA LEU A 227 -9.12 11.25 36.34
C LEU A 227 -9.45 11.12 34.84
N ALA A 228 -10.01 12.15 34.21
CA ALA A 228 -10.38 12.15 32.79
C ALA A 228 -9.20 12.16 31.82
N PHE A 229 -7.97 12.35 32.31
CA PHE A 229 -6.74 12.25 31.51
C PHE A 229 -5.84 11.10 31.98
N SER A 230 -6.23 10.39 33.03
CA SER A 230 -5.48 9.22 33.50
C SER A 230 -5.61 8.09 32.49
N VAL A 231 -4.48 7.51 32.08
CA VAL A 231 -4.47 6.29 31.28
C VAL A 231 -5.28 5.23 32.00
N ILE A 232 -5.11 5.04 33.31
CA ILE A 232 -5.77 3.97 34.07
C ILE A 232 -7.30 4.13 34.11
N SER A 233 -7.84 5.33 34.29
CA SER A 233 -9.30 5.57 34.32
C SER A 233 -9.93 5.72 32.94
N ASN A 234 -9.21 6.25 31.95
CA ASN A 234 -9.72 6.28 30.57
C ASN A 234 -9.69 4.91 29.92
N TRP A 235 -8.73 4.08 30.29
CA TRP A 235 -8.68 2.66 29.97
C TRP A 235 -9.92 1.91 30.48
N GLU A 236 -10.50 2.31 31.63
CA GLU A 236 -11.79 1.83 32.14
C GLU A 236 -13.02 2.45 31.45
N ARG A 237 -12.88 3.60 30.78
CA ARG A 237 -13.96 4.25 30.04
C ARG A 237 -14.01 3.82 28.58
N LEU A 238 -12.85 3.58 27.95
CA LEU A 238 -12.71 2.94 26.64
C LEU A 238 -13.35 1.54 26.62
N THR A 239 -13.47 0.95 27.79
CA THR A 239 -14.16 -0.29 28.09
C THR A 239 -15.66 -0.21 28.01
N SER A 240 -16.17 0.95 28.39
CA SER A 240 -17.59 1.14 28.57
C SER A 240 -18.20 1.34 27.20
N ILE A 241 -19.31 0.65 26.95
CA ILE A 241 -19.94 0.58 25.63
C ILE A 241 -20.25 2.01 25.14
N PRO A 242 -19.64 2.48 24.03
CA PRO A 242 -19.82 3.84 23.57
C PRO A 242 -21.24 4.03 23.00
N LYS A 243 -21.89 5.14 23.39
CA LYS A 243 -23.16 5.59 22.80
C LYS A 243 -22.92 6.89 22.01
N SER A 244 -23.03 6.78 20.68
CA SER A 244 -23.25 7.82 19.66
C SER A 244 -22.05 8.53 18.96
N GLY A 245 -22.22 8.74 17.64
CA GLY A 245 -22.29 10.08 17.04
C GLY A 245 -21.11 10.66 16.23
N ILE A 246 -19.85 10.31 16.53
CA ILE A 246 -18.67 11.12 16.13
C ILE A 246 -18.19 10.90 14.67
N VAL A 247 -18.79 9.98 13.92
CA VAL A 247 -18.28 9.56 12.60
C VAL A 247 -18.36 10.64 11.51
N TYR A 248 -19.17 11.69 11.69
CA TYR A 248 -19.43 12.68 10.62
C TYR A 248 -18.44 13.86 10.54
N GLU A 249 -17.58 14.09 11.54
CA GLU A 249 -16.64 15.23 11.54
C GLU A 249 -15.33 14.97 10.77
N PHE A 250 -15.00 13.72 10.42
CA PHE A 250 -13.72 13.37 9.77
C PHE A 250 -13.73 13.49 8.22
N ARG A 251 -14.79 14.08 7.64
CA ARG A 251 -14.97 14.15 6.18
C ARG A 251 -13.92 15.00 5.44
N HIS A 252 -13.22 15.91 6.13
CA HIS A 252 -12.18 16.76 5.54
C HIS A 252 -10.79 16.09 5.39
N ILE A 253 -10.59 14.87 5.93
CA ILE A 253 -9.30 14.14 5.85
C ILE A 253 -9.26 13.18 4.64
N GLN A 254 -10.03 13.47 3.59
CA GLN A 254 -10.12 12.60 2.42
C GLN A 254 -8.91 12.85 1.48
N GLY A 255 -7.77 12.23 1.80
CA GLY A 255 -6.57 12.26 0.95
C GLY A 255 -5.22 12.19 1.67
N CYS A 256 -5.17 12.36 2.99
CA CYS A 256 -3.91 12.39 3.74
C CYS A 256 -3.17 11.04 3.74
N MET A 257 -3.92 9.92 3.74
CA MET A 257 -3.37 8.56 3.81
C MET A 257 -3.83 7.70 2.64
N PRO A 258 -3.16 7.77 1.47
CA PRO A 258 -3.54 7.00 0.28
C PRO A 258 -3.65 5.50 0.52
N HIS A 259 -2.87 4.93 1.44
CA HIS A 259 -2.92 3.50 1.77
C HIS A 259 -4.14 3.12 2.62
N ALA A 260 -4.84 4.05 3.27
CA ALA A 260 -5.99 3.73 4.13
C ALA A 260 -7.25 3.33 3.34
N TRP A 261 -7.25 3.46 2.01
CA TRP A 261 -8.39 3.12 1.14
C TRP A 261 -8.92 1.69 1.39
N TYR A 262 -8.01 0.74 1.62
CA TYR A 262 -8.38 -0.66 1.86
C TYR A 262 -9.16 -0.83 3.16
N MET A 263 -8.85 -0.07 4.22
CA MET A 263 -9.61 -0.14 5.48
C MET A 263 -11.05 0.36 5.30
N ALA A 264 -11.24 1.42 4.51
CA ALA A 264 -12.57 1.90 4.16
C ALA A 264 -13.33 0.88 3.30
N ALA A 265 -12.66 0.23 2.35
CA ALA A 265 -13.27 -0.84 1.57
C ALA A 265 -13.63 -2.06 2.44
N ASP A 266 -12.74 -2.50 3.34
CA ASP A 266 -12.93 -3.65 4.21
C ASP A 266 -14.12 -3.48 5.15
N THR A 267 -14.27 -2.30 5.77
CA THR A 267 -15.44 -2.00 6.63
C THR A 267 -16.77 -2.07 5.88
N GLN A 268 -16.81 -1.59 4.63
CA GLN A 268 -17.99 -1.65 3.77
C GLN A 268 -18.29 -3.11 3.37
N LEU A 269 -17.27 -3.86 2.96
CA LEU A 269 -17.39 -5.27 2.61
C LEU A 269 -17.80 -6.13 3.80
N PHE A 270 -17.30 -5.85 5.00
CA PHE A 270 -17.70 -6.50 6.24
C PHE A 270 -19.18 -6.27 6.52
N THR A 271 -19.66 -5.03 6.40
CA THR A 271 -21.08 -4.71 6.64
C THR A 271 -21.99 -5.45 5.66
N ILE A 272 -21.66 -5.44 4.37
CA ILE A 272 -22.43 -6.13 3.33
C ILE A 272 -22.35 -7.65 3.52
N GLY A 273 -21.16 -8.18 3.81
CA GLY A 273 -20.89 -9.59 4.06
C GLY A 273 -21.69 -10.12 5.25
N MET A 274 -21.67 -9.38 6.37
CA MET A 274 -22.47 -9.71 7.56
C MET A 274 -23.96 -9.72 7.26
N PHE A 275 -24.47 -8.74 6.51
CA PHE A 275 -25.88 -8.72 6.10
C PHE A 275 -26.26 -9.95 5.27
N ILE A 276 -25.44 -10.33 4.28
CA ILE A 276 -25.68 -11.54 3.47
C ILE A 276 -25.61 -12.81 4.32
N LEU A 277 -24.66 -12.91 5.24
CA LEU A 277 -24.56 -14.05 6.16
C LEU A 277 -25.77 -14.12 7.12
N MET A 278 -26.30 -12.98 7.56
CA MET A 278 -27.56 -12.94 8.32
C MET A 278 -28.76 -13.44 7.50
N LEU A 279 -28.81 -13.11 6.19
CA LEU A 279 -29.83 -13.65 5.28
C LEU A 279 -29.67 -15.17 5.07
N VAL A 280 -28.43 -15.65 4.94
CA VAL A 280 -28.12 -17.09 4.87
C VAL A 280 -28.62 -17.81 6.13
N TRP A 281 -28.39 -17.21 7.30
CA TRP A 281 -28.85 -17.75 8.58
C TRP A 281 -30.39 -17.78 8.68
N LYS A 282 -31.06 -16.69 8.26
CA LYS A 282 -32.53 -16.59 8.29
C LYS A 282 -33.22 -17.48 7.25
N CYS A 283 -32.59 -17.70 6.10
CA CYS A 283 -33.17 -18.39 4.94
C CYS A 283 -32.26 -19.54 4.46
N PRO A 284 -32.06 -20.62 5.25
CA PRO A 284 -31.07 -21.67 4.97
C PRO A 284 -31.31 -22.40 3.64
N ARG A 285 -32.56 -22.47 3.17
CA ARG A 285 -32.93 -23.08 1.88
C ARG A 285 -32.27 -22.38 0.68
N TYR A 286 -32.02 -21.08 0.79
CA TYR A 286 -31.43 -20.28 -0.28
C TYR A 286 -29.93 -20.06 -0.13
N THR A 287 -29.27 -20.70 0.85
CA THR A 287 -27.83 -20.53 1.14
C THR A 287 -26.95 -20.59 -0.11
N LYS A 288 -27.08 -21.65 -0.91
CA LYS A 288 -26.28 -21.84 -2.13
C LYS A 288 -26.52 -20.70 -3.13
N HIS A 289 -27.78 -20.33 -3.33
CA HIS A 289 -28.16 -19.28 -4.27
C HIS A 289 -27.69 -17.90 -3.81
N LEU A 290 -27.77 -17.60 -2.52
CA LEU A 290 -27.31 -16.33 -1.96
C LEU A 290 -25.79 -16.17 -2.09
N ILE A 291 -25.02 -17.20 -1.70
CA ILE A 291 -23.55 -17.14 -1.74
C ILE A 291 -23.03 -17.16 -3.18
N MET A 292 -23.56 -18.04 -4.05
CA MET A 292 -23.14 -18.09 -5.45
C MET A 292 -23.58 -16.84 -6.22
N GLY A 293 -24.81 -16.37 -5.98
CA GLY A 293 -25.35 -15.17 -6.60
C GLY A 293 -24.56 -13.92 -6.23
N SER A 294 -24.30 -13.71 -4.93
CA SER A 294 -23.49 -12.57 -4.49
C SER A 294 -22.07 -12.62 -5.05
N THR A 295 -21.43 -13.80 -5.01
CA THR A 295 -20.08 -13.97 -5.58
C THR A 295 -20.05 -13.66 -7.07
N ALA A 296 -21.01 -14.18 -7.85
CA ALA A 296 -21.10 -13.91 -9.28
C ALA A 296 -21.30 -12.42 -9.58
N ILE A 297 -22.23 -11.76 -8.88
CA ILE A 297 -22.49 -10.33 -9.05
C ILE A 297 -21.22 -9.52 -8.79
N PHE A 298 -20.58 -9.70 -7.62
CA PHE A 298 -19.40 -8.91 -7.25
C PHE A 298 -18.16 -9.22 -8.09
N CYS A 299 -18.01 -10.44 -8.61
CA CYS A 299 -16.92 -10.79 -9.54
C CYS A 299 -17.09 -10.12 -10.92
N LEU A 300 -18.33 -9.85 -11.36
CA LEU A 300 -18.60 -9.23 -12.67
C LEU A 300 -18.44 -7.70 -12.65
N ILE A 301 -18.62 -7.05 -11.50
CA ILE A 301 -18.54 -5.58 -11.37
C ILE A 301 -17.28 -4.97 -11.98
N PRO A 302 -16.06 -5.48 -11.73
CA PRO A 302 -14.84 -4.93 -12.35
C PRO A 302 -14.92 -4.91 -13.88
N GLY A 303 -15.36 -6.01 -14.49
CA GLY A 303 -15.50 -6.11 -15.95
C GLY A 303 -16.57 -5.17 -16.51
N ILE A 304 -17.69 -5.02 -15.81
CA ILE A 304 -18.77 -4.10 -16.19
C ILE A 304 -18.25 -2.65 -16.19
N ILE A 305 -17.52 -2.24 -15.15
CA ILE A 305 -16.98 -0.89 -15.02
C ILE A 305 -15.90 -0.64 -16.07
N THR A 306 -14.97 -1.59 -16.25
CA THR A 306 -13.95 -1.51 -17.29
C THR A 306 -14.57 -1.37 -18.68
N TYR A 307 -15.65 -2.11 -18.97
CA TYR A 307 -16.36 -2.04 -20.26
C TYR A 307 -17.07 -0.70 -20.45
N ILE A 308 -17.88 -0.25 -19.49
CA ILE A 308 -18.65 1.00 -19.59
C ILE A 308 -17.74 2.22 -19.69
N LYS A 309 -16.64 2.23 -18.92
CA LYS A 309 -15.71 3.36 -18.85
C LYS A 309 -14.59 3.30 -19.89
N GLY A 310 -14.46 2.21 -20.64
CA GLY A 310 -13.39 2.04 -21.61
C GLY A 310 -11.99 1.98 -20.98
N TYR A 311 -11.89 1.48 -19.75
CA TYR A 311 -10.61 1.35 -19.05
C TYR A 311 -9.83 0.12 -19.53
N ASP A 312 -8.52 0.09 -19.25
CA ASP A 312 -7.71 -1.11 -19.45
C ASP A 312 -8.07 -2.21 -18.44
N GLY A 313 -7.88 -3.47 -18.83
CA GLY A 313 -8.28 -4.62 -18.01
C GLY A 313 -7.43 -4.79 -16.74
N VAL A 314 -6.24 -4.22 -16.70
CA VAL A 314 -5.42 -4.08 -15.50
C VAL A 314 -5.13 -2.61 -15.32
N PHE A 315 -5.16 -2.16 -14.07
CA PHE A 315 -4.75 -0.80 -13.73
C PHE A 315 -3.25 -0.64 -14.04
N THR A 316 -2.98 0.01 -15.17
CA THR A 316 -1.67 0.41 -15.63
C THR A 316 -1.52 1.91 -15.33
N VAL A 317 -0.37 2.28 -14.80
CA VAL A 317 -0.05 3.68 -14.53
C VAL A 317 0.97 4.12 -15.56
N PRO A 318 0.56 4.97 -16.53
CA PRO A 318 1.50 5.67 -17.40
C PRO A 318 2.64 6.26 -16.59
N PRO A 319 3.88 6.27 -17.10
CA PRO A 319 5.03 6.75 -16.35
C PRO A 319 4.82 8.16 -15.77
N GLU A 320 4.20 9.06 -16.53
CA GLU A 320 3.89 10.44 -16.11
C GLU A 320 2.83 10.54 -15.02
N ASP A 321 1.83 9.65 -15.09
CA ASP A 321 0.67 9.67 -14.22
C ASP A 321 1.01 9.10 -12.83
N ARG A 322 2.19 8.48 -12.65
CA ARG A 322 2.63 7.92 -11.36
C ARG A 322 2.67 8.95 -10.24
N VAL A 323 3.12 10.16 -10.53
CA VAL A 323 3.19 11.27 -9.55
C VAL A 323 1.77 11.75 -9.19
N ASN A 324 0.83 11.60 -10.12
CA ASN A 324 -0.55 12.07 -10.00
C ASN A 324 -1.56 10.92 -9.84
N MET A 325 -1.13 9.76 -9.34
CA MET A 325 -1.96 8.55 -9.28
C MET A 325 -3.30 8.78 -8.58
N ASN A 326 -3.31 9.56 -7.50
CA ASN A 326 -4.52 9.91 -6.75
C ASN A 326 -5.52 10.79 -7.54
N ARG A 327 -5.08 11.47 -8.61
CA ARG A 327 -5.92 12.30 -9.48
C ARG A 327 -6.49 11.50 -10.66
N MET A 328 -5.94 10.32 -10.95
CA MET A 328 -6.40 9.48 -12.07
C MET A 328 -7.81 8.93 -11.83
N PRO A 329 -8.78 9.15 -12.75
CA PRO A 329 -10.11 8.57 -12.63
C PRO A 329 -10.09 7.03 -12.62
N SER A 330 -9.25 6.42 -13.46
CA SER A 330 -9.08 4.97 -13.50
C SER A 330 -8.58 4.39 -12.17
N PHE A 331 -7.71 5.08 -11.46
CA PHE A 331 -7.25 4.67 -10.12
C PHE A 331 -8.41 4.70 -9.11
N LYS A 332 -9.17 5.80 -9.07
CA LYS A 332 -10.31 5.94 -8.17
C LYS A 332 -11.38 4.88 -8.45
N ASP A 333 -11.77 4.73 -9.71
CA ASP A 333 -12.90 3.90 -10.12
C ASP A 333 -12.61 2.40 -10.15
N THR A 334 -11.36 2.00 -10.39
CA THR A 334 -10.99 0.57 -10.54
C THR A 334 -10.16 0.02 -9.40
N TYR A 335 -9.38 0.86 -8.71
CA TYR A 335 -8.47 0.43 -7.66
C TYR A 335 -8.99 0.75 -6.26
N VAL A 336 -9.42 1.99 -6.00
CA VAL A 336 -9.78 2.47 -4.65
C VAL A 336 -11.16 2.00 -4.19
N THR A 337 -12.11 1.82 -5.09
CA THR A 337 -13.50 1.52 -4.75
C THR A 337 -13.70 0.10 -4.19
N PHE A 338 -14.53 -0.03 -3.16
CA PHE A 338 -14.79 -1.33 -2.53
C PHE A 338 -15.42 -2.35 -3.49
N TYR A 339 -16.34 -1.91 -4.36
CA TYR A 339 -17.14 -2.80 -5.21
C TYR A 339 -16.34 -3.48 -6.31
N THR A 340 -15.21 -2.91 -6.76
CA THR A 340 -14.32 -3.56 -7.73
C THR A 340 -13.40 -4.60 -7.09
N SER A 341 -13.26 -4.56 -5.77
CA SER A 341 -12.48 -5.55 -5.01
C SER A 341 -13.36 -6.56 -4.28
N ALA A 342 -14.67 -6.33 -4.24
CA ALA A 342 -15.66 -7.14 -3.54
C ALA A 342 -15.67 -8.61 -3.97
N GLY A 343 -15.40 -8.91 -5.25
CA GLY A 343 -15.37 -10.30 -5.73
C GLY A 343 -14.36 -11.17 -4.96
N ASN A 344 -13.17 -10.66 -4.63
CA ASN A 344 -12.19 -11.37 -3.80
C ASN A 344 -12.73 -11.72 -2.40
N TYR A 345 -13.46 -10.79 -1.78
CA TYR A 345 -14.07 -10.98 -0.46
C TYR A 345 -15.14 -12.09 -0.49
N PHE A 346 -16.02 -12.07 -1.50
CA PHE A 346 -17.07 -13.07 -1.65
C PHE A 346 -16.55 -14.43 -2.13
N ILE A 347 -15.46 -14.48 -2.91
CA ILE A 347 -14.72 -15.71 -3.17
C ILE A 347 -14.23 -16.33 -1.86
N GLY A 348 -13.76 -15.53 -0.90
CA GLY A 348 -13.40 -15.98 0.43
C GLY A 348 -14.57 -16.59 1.21
N ILE A 349 -15.75 -15.95 1.19
CA ILE A 349 -16.98 -16.50 1.81
C ILE A 349 -17.37 -17.83 1.13
N LEU A 350 -17.33 -17.89 -0.20
CA LEU A 350 -17.61 -19.10 -0.97
C LEU A 350 -16.63 -20.23 -0.61
N ALA A 351 -15.33 -19.92 -0.50
CA ALA A 351 -14.31 -20.88 -0.07
C ALA A 351 -14.59 -21.41 1.34
N GLY A 352 -14.99 -20.54 2.27
CA GLY A 352 -15.41 -20.94 3.62
C GLY A 352 -16.65 -21.84 3.63
N TYR A 353 -17.65 -21.54 2.80
CA TYR A 353 -18.83 -22.39 2.62
C TYR A 353 -18.46 -23.77 2.05
N LEU A 354 -17.64 -23.81 1.00
CA LEU A 354 -17.16 -25.06 0.40
C LEU A 354 -16.35 -25.88 1.40
N TYR A 355 -15.48 -25.25 2.18
CA TYR A 355 -14.75 -25.89 3.26
C TYR A 355 -15.69 -26.54 4.28
N HIS A 356 -16.74 -25.82 4.71
CA HIS A 356 -17.72 -26.36 5.65
C HIS A 356 -18.47 -27.59 5.10
N VAL A 357 -18.87 -27.55 3.83
CA VAL A 357 -19.55 -28.66 3.14
C VAL A 357 -18.63 -29.86 2.97
N ILE A 358 -17.39 -29.64 2.52
CA ILE A 358 -16.39 -30.70 2.30
C ILE A 358 -16.03 -31.37 3.62
N ASN A 359 -15.79 -30.61 4.70
CA ASN A 359 -15.43 -31.16 6.00
C ASN A 359 -16.56 -32.01 6.63
N ARG A 360 -17.82 -31.76 6.26
CA ARG A 360 -18.98 -32.57 6.67
C ARG A 360 -19.23 -33.77 5.77
N SER A 361 -18.67 -33.79 4.56
CA SER A 361 -18.75 -34.91 3.65
C SER A 361 -17.60 -35.89 3.93
N THR A 362 -17.85 -37.20 3.91
CA THR A 362 -16.82 -38.25 3.89
C THR A 362 -16.05 -38.29 2.55
N TYR A 363 -16.05 -37.20 1.80
CA TYR A 363 -15.42 -37.08 0.50
C TYR A 363 -13.92 -36.80 0.64
N GLN A 364 -13.09 -37.80 0.34
CA GLN A 364 -11.67 -37.58 0.15
C GLN A 364 -11.43 -37.10 -1.29
N PRO A 365 -10.78 -35.92 -1.48
CA PRO A 365 -10.52 -35.41 -2.81
C PRO A 365 -9.60 -36.37 -3.58
N SER A 366 -10.01 -36.73 -4.81
CA SER A 366 -9.28 -37.69 -5.63
C SER A 366 -7.87 -37.17 -6.01
N GLN A 367 -6.97 -38.09 -6.33
CA GLN A 367 -5.59 -37.78 -6.72
C GLN A 367 -5.49 -36.93 -8.00
N ARG A 368 -6.54 -36.88 -8.84
CA ARG A 368 -6.66 -36.00 -10.02
C ARG A 368 -6.94 -34.54 -9.68
N THR A 369 -7.55 -34.27 -8.53
CA THR A 369 -7.85 -32.91 -8.06
C THR A 369 -6.57 -32.17 -7.61
N ARG A 370 -5.46 -32.90 -7.40
CA ARG A 370 -4.12 -32.32 -7.10
C ARG A 370 -3.42 -31.74 -8.33
N THR A 371 -3.87 -32.06 -9.55
CA THR A 371 -3.16 -31.72 -10.80
C THR A 371 -3.75 -30.52 -11.56
N PHE A 372 -4.79 -29.88 -11.02
CA PHE A 372 -5.55 -28.83 -11.73
C PHE A 372 -5.09 -27.39 -11.47
N LEU A 373 -3.89 -27.20 -10.92
CA LEU A 373 -3.31 -25.88 -10.69
C LEU A 373 -2.05 -25.64 -11.51
N ARG A 374 -2.27 -25.62 -12.81
CA ARG A 374 -1.29 -25.09 -13.75
C ARG A 374 -2.05 -24.38 -14.86
N TYR A 375 -1.56 -23.17 -15.17
CA TYR A 375 -2.03 -22.21 -16.16
C TYR A 375 -3.00 -21.14 -15.65
N THR A 376 -2.52 -19.90 -15.63
CA THR A 376 -2.92 -18.89 -16.64
C THR A 376 -2.01 -17.66 -16.54
N PHE A 377 -1.21 -17.44 -17.59
CA PHE A 377 -0.82 -16.12 -18.06
C PHE A 377 -0.81 -16.23 -19.58
N ILE A 378 -1.85 -15.71 -20.23
CA ILE A 378 -1.85 -15.52 -21.67
C ILE A 378 -2.08 -14.04 -21.91
N HIS A 379 -1.17 -13.44 -22.67
CA HIS A 379 -1.28 -12.09 -23.18
C HIS A 379 -2.08 -12.15 -24.48
N PHE A 380 -3.10 -11.31 -24.61
CA PHE A 380 -3.91 -11.23 -25.82
C PHE A 380 -4.04 -9.78 -26.28
N GLU A 381 -3.94 -9.58 -27.59
CA GLU A 381 -4.26 -8.31 -28.24
C GLU A 381 -5.78 -8.11 -28.37
N LYS A 382 -6.18 -6.84 -28.34
CA LYS A 382 -7.55 -6.30 -28.32
C LYS A 382 -8.43 -6.90 -29.45
N PRO A 383 -9.75 -7.15 -29.23
CA PRO A 383 -10.72 -6.12 -28.81
C PRO A 383 -11.63 -6.45 -27.59
N ALA A 384 -12.53 -5.49 -27.29
CA ALA A 384 -13.09 -5.06 -26.00
C ALA A 384 -13.71 -6.10 -25.04
N LEU A 385 -14.31 -7.19 -25.52
CA LEU A 385 -14.92 -8.20 -24.63
C LEU A 385 -13.85 -8.92 -23.80
N TRP A 386 -12.71 -9.21 -24.42
CA TRP A 386 -11.59 -9.88 -23.76
C TRP A 386 -10.96 -9.02 -22.68
N ILE A 387 -11.00 -7.69 -22.82
CA ILE A 387 -10.48 -6.77 -21.81
C ILE A 387 -11.36 -6.81 -20.55
N ALA A 388 -12.69 -6.88 -20.71
CA ALA A 388 -13.61 -7.03 -19.59
C ALA A 388 -13.47 -8.40 -18.91
N ILE A 389 -13.35 -9.48 -19.70
CA ILE A 389 -13.09 -10.83 -19.16
C ILE A 389 -11.74 -10.87 -18.43
N TYR A 390 -10.71 -10.27 -19.00
CA TYR A 390 -9.39 -10.16 -18.39
C TYR A 390 -9.42 -9.31 -17.12
N ALA A 391 -10.21 -8.24 -17.08
CA ALA A 391 -10.43 -7.43 -15.87
C ALA A 391 -11.08 -8.26 -14.75
N ILE A 392 -12.10 -9.04 -15.07
CA ILE A 392 -12.76 -9.96 -14.13
C ILE A 392 -11.74 -10.95 -13.57
N ILE A 393 -10.96 -11.61 -14.43
CA ILE A 393 -9.99 -12.62 -14.00
C ILE A 393 -8.87 -11.99 -13.18
N SER A 394 -8.24 -10.92 -13.70
CA SER A 394 -7.08 -10.29 -13.07
C SER A 394 -7.41 -9.66 -11.72
N LYS A 395 -8.56 -8.99 -11.58
CA LYS A 395 -8.98 -8.39 -10.31
C LYS A 395 -9.34 -9.43 -9.25
N ASN A 396 -9.94 -10.55 -9.66
CA ASN A 396 -10.33 -11.63 -8.74
C ASN A 396 -9.24 -12.71 -8.55
N MET A 397 -8.10 -12.57 -9.23
CA MET A 397 -7.00 -13.54 -9.23
C MET A 397 -6.50 -13.83 -7.80
N TRP A 398 -6.39 -12.80 -6.97
CA TRP A 398 -5.92 -12.95 -5.59
C TRP A 398 -6.88 -13.79 -4.73
N GLY A 399 -8.19 -13.66 -4.92
CA GLY A 399 -9.19 -14.51 -4.26
C GLY A 399 -9.09 -15.97 -4.68
N TYR A 400 -8.87 -16.24 -5.97
CA TYR A 400 -8.64 -17.61 -6.47
C TYR A 400 -7.34 -18.21 -5.92
N ILE A 401 -6.26 -17.43 -5.91
CA ILE A 401 -4.97 -17.83 -5.34
C ILE A 401 -5.12 -18.13 -3.84
N GLY A 402 -5.81 -17.26 -3.08
CA GLY A 402 -6.08 -17.46 -1.66
C GLY A 402 -6.88 -18.73 -1.39
N THR A 403 -7.92 -18.97 -2.19
CA THR A 403 -8.75 -20.18 -2.13
C THR A 403 -7.92 -21.43 -2.43
N PHE A 404 -7.07 -21.37 -3.45
CA PHE A 404 -6.15 -22.46 -3.79
C PHE A 404 -5.21 -22.79 -2.63
N PHE A 405 -4.58 -21.78 -2.02
CA PHE A 405 -3.70 -22.01 -0.87
C PHE A 405 -4.47 -22.63 0.30
N MET A 406 -5.67 -22.12 0.62
CA MET A 406 -6.54 -22.68 1.65
C MET A 406 -6.80 -24.18 1.43
N PHE A 407 -7.21 -24.59 0.22
CA PHE A 407 -7.46 -26.00 -0.08
C PHE A 407 -6.19 -26.84 -0.14
N THR A 408 -5.07 -26.28 -0.59
CA THR A 408 -3.76 -26.96 -0.59
C THR A 408 -3.32 -27.30 0.83
N PHE A 409 -3.53 -26.38 1.78
CA PHE A 409 -3.27 -26.62 3.20
C PHE A 409 -4.19 -27.67 3.79
N TYR A 410 -5.49 -27.62 3.47
CA TYR A 410 -6.46 -28.61 3.92
C TYR A 410 -6.10 -30.03 3.43
N CYS A 411 -5.80 -30.18 2.15
CA CYS A 411 -5.53 -31.48 1.53
C CYS A 411 -4.13 -32.03 1.84
N LYS A 412 -3.26 -31.29 2.55
CA LYS A 412 -1.82 -31.61 2.74
C LYS A 412 -1.14 -32.03 1.42
N ALA A 413 -1.54 -31.39 0.31
CA ALA A 413 -1.22 -31.88 -1.03
C ALA A 413 0.29 -31.86 -1.35
N VAL A 414 1.09 -31.05 -0.64
CA VAL A 414 2.54 -30.97 -0.79
C VAL A 414 3.21 -30.91 0.59
N PRO A 415 3.58 -32.06 1.20
CA PRO A 415 4.07 -32.09 2.58
C PRO A 415 5.29 -31.22 2.90
N PRO A 416 6.32 -31.10 2.02
CA PRO A 416 7.45 -30.20 2.29
C PRO A 416 7.04 -28.72 2.33
N VAL A 417 6.23 -28.29 1.38
CA VAL A 417 5.71 -26.91 1.30
C VAL A 417 4.78 -26.62 2.47
N SER A 418 3.93 -27.57 2.84
CA SER A 418 3.05 -27.46 4.01
C SER A 418 3.84 -27.36 5.32
N ARG A 419 4.95 -28.09 5.49
CA ARG A 419 5.82 -27.96 6.66
C ARG A 419 6.52 -26.60 6.72
N PHE A 420 7.03 -26.11 5.59
CA PHE A 420 7.68 -24.80 5.50
C PHE A 420 6.70 -23.66 5.85
N LEU A 421 5.52 -23.63 5.21
CA LEU A 421 4.54 -22.56 5.42
C LEU A 421 3.87 -22.59 6.80
N ASN A 422 3.83 -23.76 7.46
CA ASN A 422 3.39 -23.88 8.85
C ASN A 422 4.51 -23.61 9.88
N ALA A 423 5.70 -23.20 9.46
CA ALA A 423 6.77 -22.83 10.38
C ALA A 423 6.34 -21.67 11.30
N ARG A 424 6.76 -21.72 12.57
CA ARG A 424 6.37 -20.73 13.59
C ARG A 424 6.71 -19.28 13.20
N ILE A 425 7.75 -19.08 12.39
CA ILE A 425 8.15 -17.75 11.94
C ILE A 425 7.06 -17.05 11.13
N PHE A 426 6.32 -17.78 10.28
CA PHE A 426 5.23 -17.21 9.48
C PHE A 426 4.02 -16.83 10.35
N GLN A 427 3.83 -17.49 11.50
CA GLN A 427 2.80 -17.09 12.47
C GLN A 427 3.14 -15.74 13.11
N THR A 428 4.41 -15.50 13.44
CA THR A 428 4.87 -14.22 13.98
C THR A 428 4.80 -13.12 12.92
N LEU A 429 5.30 -13.38 11.71
CA LEU A 429 5.24 -12.44 10.60
C LEU A 429 3.79 -12.09 10.21
N GLY A 430 2.89 -13.08 10.24
CA GLY A 430 1.47 -12.87 9.99
C GLY A 430 0.81 -11.90 10.98
N ARG A 431 1.21 -11.94 12.27
CA ARG A 431 0.68 -11.04 13.30
C ARG A 431 1.12 -9.59 13.12
N ILE A 432 2.37 -9.35 12.73
CA ILE A 432 2.88 -7.97 12.53
C ILE A 432 2.44 -7.35 11.20
N THR A 433 1.92 -8.16 10.26
CA THR A 433 1.65 -7.74 8.86
C THR A 433 0.77 -6.48 8.79
N TYR A 434 -0.22 -6.35 9.68
CA TYR A 434 -1.08 -5.16 9.71
C TYR A 434 -0.30 -3.89 10.10
N CYS A 435 0.52 -3.94 11.14
CA CYS A 435 1.36 -2.80 11.52
C CYS A 435 2.42 -2.47 10.46
N VAL A 436 2.98 -3.48 9.78
CA VAL A 436 3.89 -3.28 8.63
C VAL A 436 3.17 -2.54 7.51
N TYR A 437 1.93 -2.93 7.21
CA TYR A 437 1.09 -2.27 6.22
C TYR A 437 0.78 -0.80 6.58
N LEU A 438 0.60 -0.46 7.86
CA LEU A 438 0.41 0.95 8.23
C LEU A 438 1.70 1.77 8.11
N ALA A 439 2.85 1.17 8.42
CA ALA A 439 4.13 1.89 8.46
C ALA A 439 4.80 2.07 7.09
N HIS A 440 4.66 1.11 6.17
CA HIS A 440 5.47 1.05 4.95
C HIS A 440 5.34 2.31 4.06
N PHE A 441 4.12 2.85 3.95
CA PHE A 441 3.86 3.95 3.03
C PHE A 441 4.52 5.26 3.49
N SER A 442 4.48 5.55 4.79
CA SER A 442 5.13 6.71 5.38
C SER A 442 6.64 6.64 5.22
N LEU A 443 7.23 5.46 5.42
CA LEU A 443 8.67 5.24 5.23
C LEU A 443 9.08 5.45 3.77
N LEU A 444 8.34 4.87 2.82
CA LEU A 444 8.61 5.04 1.39
C LEU A 444 8.49 6.50 0.96
N ARG A 445 7.56 7.27 1.55
CA ARG A 445 7.45 8.71 1.31
C ARG A 445 8.66 9.48 1.82
N ILE A 446 9.12 9.22 3.04
CA ILE A 446 10.32 9.87 3.60
C ILE A 446 11.54 9.56 2.73
N ALA A 447 11.75 8.29 2.39
CA ALA A 447 12.85 7.87 1.52
C ALA A 447 12.78 8.50 0.11
N SER A 448 11.57 8.74 -0.41
CA SER A 448 11.38 9.43 -1.69
C SER A 448 11.62 10.94 -1.57
N ALA A 449 11.24 11.55 -0.43
CA ALA A 449 11.42 12.99 -0.17
C ALA A 449 12.90 13.36 0.02
N GLU A 450 13.72 12.46 0.56
CA GLU A 450 15.18 12.64 0.62
C GLU A 450 15.87 12.53 -0.75
N GLY A 451 15.16 12.06 -1.78
CA GLY A 451 15.65 11.99 -3.14
C GLY A 451 15.81 13.38 -3.77
N ARG A 452 16.98 14.00 -3.59
CA ARG A 452 17.28 15.36 -4.10
C ARG A 452 17.55 15.47 -5.62
N GLY A 453 17.26 14.42 -6.39
CA GLY A 453 17.52 14.40 -7.83
C GLY A 453 16.77 13.30 -8.56
N PRO A 454 16.83 13.28 -9.90
CA PRO A 454 16.15 12.27 -10.71
C PRO A 454 16.70 10.88 -10.39
N ALA A 455 15.87 10.02 -9.81
CA ALA A 455 16.22 8.64 -9.52
C ALA A 455 16.22 7.82 -10.81
N VAL A 456 17.37 7.22 -11.15
CA VAL A 456 17.44 6.31 -12.29
C VAL A 456 16.77 4.99 -11.91
N VAL A 457 15.59 4.73 -12.47
CA VAL A 457 14.79 3.54 -12.19
C VAL A 457 15.41 2.32 -12.88
N LYS A 458 16.34 1.64 -12.19
CA LYS A 458 16.87 0.33 -12.61
C LYS A 458 16.23 -0.78 -11.79
N SER A 459 16.01 -1.95 -12.40
CA SER A 459 15.37 -3.09 -11.72
C SER A 459 16.07 -3.50 -10.43
N LEU A 460 17.41 -3.48 -10.41
CA LEU A 460 18.19 -3.80 -9.21
C LEU A 460 18.01 -2.76 -8.10
N THR A 461 18.02 -1.48 -8.45
CA THR A 461 17.80 -0.37 -7.52
C THR A 461 16.39 -0.44 -6.93
N MET A 462 15.37 -0.70 -7.76
CA MET A 462 13.99 -0.88 -7.32
C MET A 462 13.83 -2.08 -6.39
N PHE A 463 14.49 -3.19 -6.70
CA PHE A 463 14.50 -4.37 -5.82
C PHE A 463 15.16 -4.07 -4.47
N GLY A 464 16.28 -3.35 -4.47
CA GLY A 464 16.97 -2.88 -3.26
C GLY A 464 16.06 -2.01 -2.39
N TYR A 465 15.45 -0.97 -2.96
CA TYR A 465 14.52 -0.10 -2.24
C TYR A 465 13.32 -0.86 -1.67
N SER A 466 12.74 -1.79 -2.44
CA SER A 466 11.60 -2.59 -1.99
C SER A 466 11.98 -3.51 -0.83
N THR A 467 13.17 -4.14 -0.90
CA THR A 467 13.67 -5.04 0.15
C THR A 467 13.99 -4.28 1.42
N LEU A 468 14.71 -3.16 1.32
CA LEU A 468 15.01 -2.30 2.47
C LEU A 468 13.74 -1.72 3.08
N GLY A 469 12.80 -1.24 2.25
CA GLY A 469 11.50 -0.77 2.69
C GLY A 469 10.73 -1.84 3.48
N LEU A 470 10.72 -3.08 3.02
CA LEU A 470 10.10 -4.20 3.73
C LEU A 470 10.78 -4.48 5.08
N ILE A 471 12.12 -4.44 5.14
CA ILE A 471 12.87 -4.69 6.37
C ILE A 471 12.58 -3.59 7.40
N TYR A 472 12.72 -2.32 7.03
CA TYR A 472 12.47 -1.19 7.94
C TYR A 472 11.00 -1.11 8.39
N SER A 473 10.06 -1.31 7.47
CA SER A 473 8.63 -1.36 7.83
C SER A 473 8.31 -2.56 8.74
N SER A 474 9.03 -3.68 8.62
CA SER A 474 8.91 -4.82 9.54
C SER A 474 9.37 -4.46 10.96
N PHE A 475 10.47 -3.71 11.11
CA PHE A 475 10.94 -3.24 12.42
C PHE A 475 9.97 -2.25 13.07
N ILE A 476 9.49 -1.28 12.32
CA ILE A 476 8.50 -0.31 12.81
C ILE A 476 7.19 -1.04 13.15
N GLY A 477 6.74 -1.93 12.26
CA GLY A 477 5.54 -2.73 12.46
C GLY A 477 5.62 -3.60 13.71
N LEU A 478 6.76 -4.24 13.97
CA LEU A 478 7.01 -4.99 15.20
C LEU A 478 6.89 -4.10 16.44
N THR A 479 7.46 -2.89 16.39
CA THR A 479 7.40 -1.92 17.50
C THR A 479 5.97 -1.51 17.79
N LEU A 480 5.20 -1.16 16.76
CA LEU A 480 3.78 -0.81 16.90
C LEU A 480 2.95 -1.98 17.43
N CYS A 481 3.23 -3.21 16.97
CA CYS A 481 2.50 -4.39 17.40
C CYS A 481 2.74 -4.69 18.90
N LEU A 482 3.99 -4.59 19.36
CA LEU A 482 4.37 -4.85 20.75
C LEU A 482 3.95 -3.72 21.71
N CYS A 483 4.07 -2.46 21.30
CA CYS A 483 3.82 -1.30 22.17
C CYS A 483 2.36 -0.83 22.16
N LEU A 484 1.59 -1.13 21.11
CA LEU A 484 0.26 -0.57 20.90
C LEU A 484 -0.79 -1.66 20.65
N GLU A 485 -0.64 -2.48 19.61
CA GLU A 485 -1.67 -3.46 19.22
C GLU A 485 -1.93 -4.53 20.30
N PHE A 486 -0.89 -5.21 20.78
CA PHE A 486 -1.05 -6.26 21.79
C PHE A 486 -1.52 -5.73 23.15
N PRO A 487 -0.99 -4.62 23.69
CA PRO A 487 -1.51 -4.03 24.92
C PRO A 487 -2.99 -3.62 24.81
N ILE A 488 -3.39 -2.96 23.72
CA ILE A 488 -4.79 -2.55 23.50
C ILE A 488 -5.70 -3.75 23.26
N THR A 489 -5.22 -4.81 22.59
CA THR A 489 -6.02 -6.03 22.41
C THR A 489 -6.21 -6.79 23.72
N ALA A 490 -5.15 -6.90 24.52
CA ALA A 490 -5.22 -7.50 25.86
C ALA A 490 -6.19 -6.73 26.74
N LEU A 491 -6.16 -5.40 26.63
CA LEU A 491 -7.13 -4.55 27.27
C LEU A 491 -8.56 -4.87 26.84
N LEU A 492 -8.84 -4.75 25.54
CA LEU A 492 -10.20 -4.83 25.02
C LEU A 492 -10.88 -6.15 25.46
N LYS A 493 -10.11 -7.23 25.57
CA LYS A 493 -10.56 -8.52 26.11
C LYS A 493 -10.88 -8.51 27.61
N MET A 494 -10.16 -7.75 28.42
CA MET A 494 -10.46 -7.56 29.84
C MET A 494 -11.68 -6.66 30.06
N LEU A 495 -11.89 -5.72 29.13
CA LEU A 495 -12.95 -4.71 29.17
C LEU A 495 -14.31 -5.26 28.71
N LEU A 496 -14.31 -6.06 27.66
CA LEU A 496 -15.52 -6.70 27.17
C LEU A 496 -15.78 -7.98 27.99
N PRO A 497 -16.94 -8.13 28.64
CA PRO A 497 -17.25 -9.39 29.33
C PRO A 497 -17.21 -10.53 28.31
N GLU A 498 -16.52 -11.63 28.65
CA GLU A 498 -16.64 -12.87 27.89
C GLU A 498 -18.12 -13.26 27.89
N ARG A 499 -18.82 -13.07 26.76
CA ARG A 499 -20.08 -13.75 26.55
C ARG A 499 -19.77 -15.24 26.60
N LYS A 500 -20.33 -15.96 27.58
CA LYS A 500 -20.39 -17.43 27.65
C LYS A 500 -21.25 -18.00 26.51
N GLY A 501 -20.98 -17.60 25.27
CA GLY A 501 -21.76 -17.97 24.10
C GLY A 501 -21.56 -19.42 23.67
N SER A 502 -20.53 -20.13 24.14
CA SER A 502 -20.38 -21.54 23.79
C SER A 502 -21.34 -22.47 24.55
N ASP A 503 -21.75 -22.08 25.76
CA ASP A 503 -22.54 -22.93 26.64
C ASP A 503 -24.04 -22.59 26.49
N GLU A 504 -24.42 -21.31 26.39
CA GLU A 504 -25.80 -20.89 26.11
C GLU A 504 -26.29 -21.30 24.71
N ILE A 505 -25.44 -21.22 23.67
CA ILE A 505 -25.82 -21.69 22.31
C ILE A 505 -25.97 -23.22 22.28
N SER A 506 -25.18 -23.95 23.07
CA SER A 506 -25.32 -25.41 23.21
C SER A 506 -26.68 -25.78 23.82
N ASP A 507 -27.13 -25.02 24.81
CA ASP A 507 -28.35 -25.32 25.55
C ASP A 507 -29.61 -24.82 24.80
N GLU A 508 -29.55 -23.68 24.11
CA GLU A 508 -30.61 -23.24 23.16
C GLU A 508 -30.74 -24.20 21.96
N MET A 509 -29.63 -24.73 21.42
CA MET A 509 -29.68 -25.71 20.32
C MET A 509 -30.26 -27.07 20.76
N LYS A 510 -30.08 -27.46 22.03
CA LYS A 510 -30.72 -28.65 22.62
C LYS A 510 -32.23 -28.44 22.83
N GLU A 511 -32.65 -27.26 23.28
CA GLU A 511 -34.08 -26.93 23.42
C GLU A 511 -34.80 -26.84 22.06
N MET A 512 -34.09 -26.49 20.98
CA MET A 512 -34.64 -26.42 19.61
C MET A 512 -34.62 -27.76 18.84
N GLY A 513 -34.18 -28.87 19.45
CA GLY A 513 -34.15 -30.19 18.80
C GLY A 513 -33.18 -30.30 17.61
N VAL A 514 -32.18 -29.42 17.52
CA VAL A 514 -31.15 -29.45 16.48
C VAL A 514 -29.94 -30.20 17.01
N GLU A 515 -29.64 -31.37 16.46
CA GLU A 515 -28.45 -32.13 16.83
C GLU A 515 -27.18 -31.28 16.67
N ALA A 516 -26.44 -31.12 17.77
CA ALA A 516 -25.16 -30.44 17.81
C ALA A 516 -24.17 -31.08 16.81
N PRO A 517 -23.25 -30.31 16.19
CA PRO A 517 -22.16 -30.90 15.44
C PRO A 517 -21.34 -31.78 16.40
N LEU A 518 -21.26 -33.08 16.10
CA LEU A 518 -20.51 -34.09 16.86
C LEU A 518 -19.15 -33.55 17.32
N LYS A 519 -19.05 -33.30 18.63
CA LYS A 519 -17.83 -32.95 19.37
C LYS A 519 -16.81 -34.12 19.43
N ASN A 520 -17.15 -35.27 18.82
CA ASN A 520 -16.44 -36.55 18.98
C ASN A 520 -15.32 -36.82 17.96
N LYS A 521 -14.38 -35.88 17.78
CA LYS A 521 -13.11 -36.22 17.11
C LYS A 521 -11.86 -35.62 17.75
N PHE A 522 -12.00 -34.54 18.53
CA PHE A 522 -10.88 -33.98 19.31
C PHE A 522 -10.71 -34.68 20.66
N ASP A 523 -11.80 -35.14 21.30
CA ASP A 523 -11.71 -35.84 22.59
C ASP A 523 -11.15 -37.27 22.48
N TYR A 524 -11.31 -37.93 21.32
CA TYR A 524 -10.68 -39.22 21.06
C TYR A 524 -9.15 -39.12 21.03
N TYR A 525 -8.60 -38.07 20.40
CA TYR A 525 -7.14 -37.87 20.35
C TYR A 525 -6.54 -37.43 21.69
N ASN A 526 -7.29 -36.69 22.51
CA ASN A 526 -6.82 -36.29 23.83
C ASN A 526 -6.90 -37.43 24.85
N ASN A 527 -7.91 -38.32 24.76
CA ASN A 527 -8.04 -39.48 25.65
C ASN A 527 -7.06 -40.61 25.31
N VAL A 528 -6.73 -40.83 24.02
CA VAL A 528 -5.69 -41.80 23.63
C VAL A 528 -4.30 -41.35 24.12
N ASN A 529 -3.97 -40.05 24.00
CA ASN A 529 -2.71 -39.51 24.52
C ASN A 529 -2.60 -39.49 26.06
N LYS A 530 -3.73 -39.59 26.77
CA LYS A 530 -3.76 -39.70 28.25
C LYS A 530 -3.60 -41.15 28.69
N ALA A 531 -4.23 -42.09 27.98
CA ALA A 531 -4.09 -43.53 28.22
C ALA A 531 -2.66 -44.03 27.96
N ASP A 532 -1.99 -43.54 26.91
CA ASP A 532 -0.60 -43.91 26.60
C ASP A 532 0.41 -43.37 27.64
N LYS A 533 0.10 -42.23 28.28
CA LYS A 533 0.92 -41.65 29.36
C LYS A 533 0.73 -42.33 30.72
N GLN A 534 -0.43 -42.91 30.99
CA GLN A 534 -0.65 -43.69 32.22
C GLN A 534 -0.05 -45.11 32.12
N SER A 535 -0.13 -45.76 30.95
CA SER A 535 0.50 -47.08 30.73
C SER A 535 2.04 -47.04 30.78
N SER A 536 2.65 -45.89 30.47
CA SER A 536 4.11 -45.73 30.50
C SER A 536 4.67 -45.38 31.89
N ALA A 537 3.81 -45.05 32.86
CA ALA A 537 4.20 -44.70 34.24
C ALA A 537 4.01 -45.85 35.24
N GLU A 538 3.17 -46.85 34.94
CA GLU A 538 2.94 -48.01 35.81
C GLU A 538 3.87 -49.20 35.54
N ASN A 539 4.61 -49.23 34.42
CA ASN A 539 5.58 -50.29 34.09
C ASN A 539 7.03 -49.97 34.50
N GLY A 540 7.26 -48.92 35.29
CA GLY A 540 8.60 -48.45 35.69
C GLY A 540 9.05 -48.85 37.10
N PHE A 541 8.29 -49.67 37.84
CA PHE A 541 8.58 -49.95 39.25
C PHE A 541 8.24 -51.39 39.65
N HIS A 542 8.87 -52.39 39.01
CA HIS A 542 9.14 -53.68 39.66
C HIS A 542 10.24 -54.42 38.89
N GLY A 543 11.46 -54.34 39.40
CA GLY A 543 12.60 -55.13 38.94
C GLY A 543 13.56 -55.30 40.09
N ASN A 544 13.36 -56.34 40.89
CA ASN A 544 14.39 -56.87 41.77
C ASN A 544 14.18 -58.38 41.96
N ILE A 545 15.26 -59.11 41.70
CA ILE A 545 15.65 -60.40 42.29
C ILE A 545 14.87 -61.63 41.76
N ASP A 546 15.52 -62.42 40.89
CA ASP A 546 16.01 -63.75 41.28
C ASP A 546 16.74 -64.50 40.15
N ASP A 547 17.72 -65.28 40.60
CA ASP A 547 18.65 -66.15 39.89
C ASP A 547 17.97 -67.21 39.00
N ASN A 548 18.62 -67.56 37.89
CA ASN A 548 19.22 -68.89 37.66
C ASN A 548 19.37 -69.25 36.17
N ASN A 549 20.62 -69.58 35.83
CA ASN A 549 21.07 -70.78 35.14
C ASN A 549 20.44 -71.25 33.80
N ASN A 550 21.40 -71.60 32.93
CA ASN A 550 21.46 -72.73 32.01
C ASN A 550 21.06 -72.52 30.54
N ASN A 551 22.14 -72.54 29.75
CA ASN A 551 22.44 -73.49 28.68
C ASN A 551 21.85 -73.27 27.28
N ALA A 552 22.84 -73.30 26.36
CA ALA A 552 22.83 -73.65 24.93
C ALA A 552 22.85 -72.48 23.95
#